data_AF-A0A9D1NF85-F1
#
_entry.id   AF-A0A9D1NF85-F1
#
_cell.length_a   1.000
_cell.length_b   1.000
_cell.length_c   1.000
_cell.angle_alpha   90.00
_cell.angle_beta   90.00
_cell.angle_gamma   90.00
#
_symmetry.space_group_name_H-M   'P 1'
#
loop_
_entity.id
_entity.type
_entity.pdbx_description
1 polymer ?
#
loop_
_entity_poly.entity_id
_entity_poly.type
_entity_poly.pdbx_seq_one_letter_code
_entity_poly.pdbx_strand_id
1 'polypeptide(L)'
;MFRFSEKTQVNIQFKMLELFRTIKADKVVKADAGNVTKVTLSNVLSPDRTNMESSDNVKEIYVFDIELNSNKIPEKFIEALNKSINFQTLLTLKYNEKVKYIIAVKIIDDEKIEILRTFESDWQEEELEDMPSSVKLENIYKQMIAKLTLYPFRIDEDFKQYVDRMSAIKKQKSEIEKQTKIMNAEKQPNIKMKLNDEIKQMKKELQELEV
;
A
#
# COMPACT_ATOMS: atom_id res chain seq x y z
N MET A 1 6.99 -6.64 8.78
CA MET A 1 5.64 -6.40 9.31
C MET A 1 5.71 -5.82 10.71
N PHE A 2 4.65 -5.17 11.17
CA PHE A 2 4.59 -4.69 12.54
C PHE A 2 4.19 -5.80 13.50
N ARG A 3 4.82 -5.84 14.67
CA ARG A 3 4.42 -6.66 15.80
C ARG A 3 3.19 -6.04 16.46
N PHE A 4 2.03 -6.56 16.12
CA PHE A 4 0.77 -6.13 16.71
C PHE A 4 0.60 -6.68 18.13
N SER A 5 -0.02 -5.90 19.01
CA SER A 5 -0.37 -6.33 20.36
C SER A 5 -1.40 -7.47 20.32
N GLU A 6 -1.31 -8.42 21.25
CA GLU A 6 -2.28 -9.52 21.42
C GLU A 6 -3.73 -9.03 21.50
N LYS A 7 -3.97 -7.84 22.08
CA LYS A 7 -5.33 -7.24 22.18
C LYS A 7 -6.00 -6.98 20.83
N THR A 8 -5.20 -6.80 19.78
CA THR A 8 -5.68 -6.56 18.42
C THR A 8 -5.99 -7.85 17.68
N GLN A 9 -5.54 -9.01 18.17
CA GLN A 9 -5.73 -10.28 17.48
C GLN A 9 -7.20 -10.71 17.52
N VAL A 10 -7.71 -11.15 16.37
CA VAL A 10 -9.05 -11.72 16.24
C VAL A 10 -9.05 -13.07 15.53
N ASN A 11 -8.07 -13.32 14.64
CA ASN A 11 -7.83 -14.61 13.97
C ASN A 11 -9.09 -15.22 13.31
N ILE A 12 -9.89 -14.38 12.66
CA ILE A 12 -11.13 -14.81 12.00
C ILE A 12 -10.78 -15.33 10.61
N GLN A 13 -10.82 -16.66 10.45
CA GLN A 13 -10.63 -17.30 9.14
C GLN A 13 -11.94 -17.32 8.34
N PHE A 14 -11.88 -16.87 7.09
CA PHE A 14 -13.03 -16.86 6.21
C PHE A 14 -13.12 -18.14 5.38
N LYS A 15 -14.34 -18.66 5.20
CA LYS A 15 -14.61 -19.64 4.15
C LYS A 15 -14.67 -18.91 2.81
N MET A 16 -13.91 -19.37 1.82
CA MET A 16 -13.82 -18.69 0.52
C MET A 16 -15.18 -18.47 -0.16
N LEU A 17 -16.11 -19.43 -0.06
CA LEU A 17 -17.46 -19.27 -0.62
C LEU A 17 -18.27 -18.15 0.06
N GLU A 18 -18.14 -17.98 1.37
CA GLU A 18 -18.81 -16.92 2.12
C GLU A 18 -18.14 -15.57 1.81
N LEU A 19 -16.81 -15.53 1.79
CA LEU A 19 -16.06 -14.33 1.42
C LEU A 19 -16.44 -13.84 0.02
N PHE A 20 -16.50 -14.74 -0.97
CA PHE A 20 -16.94 -14.38 -2.32
C PHE A 20 -18.35 -13.80 -2.37
N ARG A 21 -19.26 -14.23 -1.48
CA ARG A 21 -20.60 -13.62 -1.38
C ARG A 21 -20.50 -12.22 -0.78
N THR A 22 -19.75 -12.07 0.31
CA THR A 22 -19.56 -10.79 1.00
C THR A 22 -18.95 -9.74 0.08
N ILE A 23 -17.89 -10.08 -0.67
CA ILE A 23 -17.22 -9.16 -1.59
C ILE A 23 -17.94 -9.04 -2.94
N LYS A 24 -19.10 -9.68 -3.11
CA LYS A 24 -19.87 -9.74 -4.36
C LYS A 24 -19.02 -10.16 -5.58
N ALA A 25 -18.17 -11.15 -5.39
CA ALA A 25 -17.21 -11.62 -6.39
C ALA A 25 -17.90 -12.18 -7.65
N ASP A 26 -17.56 -11.62 -8.81
CA ASP A 26 -17.98 -12.12 -10.11
C ASP A 26 -17.11 -13.31 -10.57
N LYS A 27 -17.30 -13.76 -11.82
CA LYS A 27 -16.51 -14.87 -12.39
C LYS A 27 -15.03 -14.52 -12.54
N VAL A 28 -14.69 -13.26 -12.84
CA VAL A 28 -13.30 -12.80 -13.04
C VAL A 28 -12.58 -12.78 -11.71
N VAL A 29 -13.20 -12.22 -10.67
CA VAL A 29 -12.66 -12.18 -9.31
C VAL A 29 -12.42 -13.59 -8.77
N LYS A 30 -13.39 -14.50 -8.97
CA LYS A 30 -13.24 -15.91 -8.53
C LYS A 30 -12.12 -16.64 -9.26
N ALA A 31 -11.99 -16.44 -10.57
CA ALA A 31 -10.92 -17.05 -11.36
C ALA A 31 -9.55 -16.50 -10.95
N ASP A 32 -9.47 -15.20 -10.69
CA ASP A 32 -8.22 -14.57 -10.27
C ASP A 32 -7.78 -15.02 -8.87
N ALA A 33 -8.73 -15.25 -7.96
CA ALA A 33 -8.50 -15.81 -6.63
C ALA A 33 -8.15 -17.32 -6.64
N GLY A 34 -7.96 -17.96 -7.80
CA GLY A 34 -7.73 -19.41 -7.91
C GLY A 34 -6.47 -19.93 -7.22
N ASN A 35 -5.53 -19.04 -6.89
CA ASN A 35 -4.33 -19.37 -6.12
C ASN A 35 -4.41 -18.99 -4.63
N VAL A 36 -5.51 -18.40 -4.18
CA VAL A 36 -5.74 -18.04 -2.77
C VAL A 36 -6.20 -19.29 -2.02
N THR A 37 -5.41 -19.73 -1.04
CA THR A 37 -5.71 -20.93 -0.25
C THR A 37 -6.44 -20.60 1.04
N LYS A 38 -6.14 -19.44 1.65
CA LYS A 38 -6.72 -19.04 2.93
C LYS A 38 -6.71 -17.52 3.10
N VAL A 39 -7.76 -17.00 3.73
CA VAL A 39 -7.90 -15.59 4.09
C VAL A 39 -8.29 -15.50 5.56
N THR A 40 -7.53 -14.73 6.33
CA THR A 40 -7.73 -14.55 7.77
C THR A 40 -7.68 -13.08 8.09
N LEU A 41 -8.68 -12.55 8.81
CA LEU A 41 -8.54 -11.28 9.51
C LEU A 41 -7.73 -11.57 10.77
N SER A 42 -6.43 -11.26 10.74
CA SER A 42 -5.50 -11.57 11.83
C SER A 42 -5.66 -10.57 12.96
N ASN A 43 -5.68 -9.27 12.63
CA ASN A 43 -5.77 -8.19 13.60
C ASN A 43 -6.78 -7.11 13.22
N VAL A 44 -7.38 -6.51 14.25
CA VAL A 44 -8.19 -5.28 14.16
C VAL A 44 -7.60 -4.25 15.11
N LEU A 45 -7.21 -3.11 14.57
CA LEU A 45 -6.77 -1.94 15.34
C LEU A 45 -7.92 -0.96 15.38
N SER A 46 -8.49 -0.81 16.57
CA SER A 46 -9.66 0.01 16.86
C SER A 46 -9.49 0.66 18.24
N PRO A 47 -10.17 1.78 18.53
CA PRO A 47 -9.97 2.51 19.77
C PRO A 47 -10.17 1.67 21.05
N ASP A 48 -11.15 0.77 21.03
CA ASP A 48 -11.45 -0.17 22.10
C ASP A 48 -10.37 -1.24 22.33
N ARG A 49 -9.56 -1.56 21.31
CA ARG A 49 -8.51 -2.58 21.39
C ARG A 49 -7.12 -2.01 21.68
N THR A 50 -6.84 -0.81 21.16
CA THR A 50 -5.49 -0.23 21.17
C THR A 50 -5.33 0.95 22.12
N ASN A 51 -6.42 1.49 22.68
CA ASN A 51 -6.46 2.80 23.36
C ASN A 51 -5.96 3.95 22.48
N MET A 52 -5.99 3.80 21.14
CA MET A 52 -5.64 4.85 20.20
C MET A 52 -6.91 5.56 19.69
N GLU A 53 -6.87 6.86 19.56
CA GLU A 53 -7.96 7.65 19.01
C GLU A 53 -8.12 7.39 17.50
N SER A 54 -9.36 7.22 17.07
CA SER A 54 -9.74 7.28 15.65
C SER A 54 -9.67 8.70 15.11
N SER A 55 -9.54 8.85 13.80
CA SER A 55 -9.78 10.11 13.09
C SER A 55 -10.97 9.98 12.15
N ASP A 56 -11.31 11.04 11.41
CA ASP A 56 -12.35 10.97 10.38
C ASP A 56 -11.97 10.05 9.22
N ASN A 57 -10.69 10.02 8.85
CA ASN A 57 -10.18 9.19 7.76
C ASN A 57 -9.82 7.76 8.18
N VAL A 58 -9.52 7.54 9.47
CA VAL A 58 -9.05 6.25 10.00
C VAL A 58 -9.81 5.90 11.28
N LYS A 59 -10.95 5.22 11.12
CA LYS A 59 -11.77 4.70 12.23
C LYS A 59 -11.19 3.41 12.81
N GLU A 60 -10.86 2.46 11.93
CA GLU A 60 -10.22 1.18 12.26
C GLU A 60 -9.24 0.79 11.16
N ILE A 61 -8.28 -0.08 11.48
CA ILE A 61 -7.35 -0.68 10.52
C ILE A 61 -7.45 -2.20 10.63
N TYR A 62 -7.81 -2.87 9.53
CA TYR A 62 -7.91 -4.33 9.46
C TYR A 62 -6.67 -4.92 8.82
N VAL A 63 -6.11 -5.93 9.45
CA VAL A 63 -4.95 -6.66 8.95
C VAL A 63 -5.40 -8.03 8.47
N PHE A 64 -5.21 -8.29 7.18
CA PHE A 64 -5.55 -9.58 6.58
C PHE A 64 -4.30 -10.35 6.21
N ASP A 65 -4.25 -11.61 6.62
CA ASP A 65 -3.29 -12.59 6.14
C ASP A 65 -3.94 -13.40 5.00
N ILE A 66 -3.31 -13.39 3.83
CA ILE A 66 -3.76 -14.07 2.61
C ILE A 66 -2.69 -15.07 2.19
N GLU A 67 -2.96 -16.35 2.36
CA GLU A 67 -2.05 -17.43 1.93
C GLU A 67 -2.29 -17.75 0.46
N LEU A 68 -1.21 -17.85 -0.31
CA LEU A 68 -1.21 -18.16 -1.74
C LEU A 68 -0.43 -19.46 -2.01
N ASN A 69 -0.84 -20.21 -3.03
CA ASN A 69 -0.09 -21.39 -3.53
C ASN A 69 0.86 -21.07 -4.70
N SER A 70 0.93 -19.81 -5.12
CA SER A 70 1.87 -19.30 -6.13
C SER A 70 2.20 -17.83 -5.84
N ASN A 71 3.28 -17.32 -6.43
CA ASN A 71 3.67 -15.91 -6.29
C ASN A 71 2.83 -14.93 -7.13
N LYS A 72 1.81 -15.40 -7.84
CA LYS A 72 0.90 -14.54 -8.62
C LYS A 72 0.03 -13.73 -7.66
N ILE A 73 0.03 -12.41 -7.81
CA ILE A 73 -0.84 -11.54 -7.00
C ILE A 73 -2.26 -11.56 -7.61
N PRO A 74 -3.30 -11.91 -6.83
CA PRO A 74 -4.69 -11.91 -7.32
C PRO A 74 -5.28 -10.49 -7.24
N GLU A 75 -4.83 -9.60 -8.12
CA GLU A 75 -5.16 -8.17 -8.12
C GLU A 75 -6.66 -7.89 -8.10
N LYS A 76 -7.47 -8.66 -8.86
CA LYS A 76 -8.93 -8.45 -8.94
C LYS A 76 -9.62 -8.87 -7.66
N PHE A 77 -9.14 -9.93 -7.02
CA PHE A 77 -9.60 -10.34 -5.71
C PHE A 77 -9.27 -9.31 -4.64
N ILE A 78 -8.03 -8.79 -4.64
CA ILE A 78 -7.57 -7.77 -3.70
C ILE A 78 -8.37 -6.46 -3.87
N GLU A 79 -8.62 -6.05 -5.12
CA GLU A 79 -9.44 -4.87 -5.41
C GLU A 79 -10.88 -5.05 -4.87
N ALA A 80 -11.51 -6.20 -5.14
CA ALA A 80 -12.85 -6.51 -4.64
C ALA A 80 -12.90 -6.58 -3.11
N LEU A 81 -11.90 -7.20 -2.47
CA LEU A 81 -11.79 -7.28 -1.02
C LEU A 81 -11.67 -5.87 -0.40
N ASN A 82 -10.77 -5.04 -0.92
CA ASN A 82 -10.59 -3.66 -0.43
C ASN A 82 -11.87 -2.82 -0.54
N LYS A 83 -12.61 -2.93 -1.65
CA LYS A 83 -13.88 -2.22 -1.87
C LYS A 83 -15.05 -2.73 -1.02
N SER A 84 -14.92 -3.92 -0.42
CA SER A 84 -15.96 -4.49 0.44
C SER A 84 -15.84 -4.10 1.91
N ILE A 85 -14.71 -3.48 2.29
CA ILE A 85 -14.38 -3.17 3.69
C ILE A 85 -14.36 -1.66 3.88
N ASN A 86 -15.33 -1.15 4.66
CA ASN A 86 -15.49 0.26 5.04
C ASN A 86 -14.48 0.73 6.11
N PHE A 87 -13.29 0.14 6.12
CA PHE A 87 -12.18 0.49 7.00
C PHE A 87 -10.86 0.44 6.23
N GLN A 88 -9.83 1.06 6.79
CA GLN A 88 -8.48 1.00 6.23
C GLN A 88 -7.94 -0.43 6.37
N THR A 89 -7.09 -0.86 5.44
CA THR A 89 -6.65 -2.26 5.36
C THR A 89 -5.17 -2.37 5.07
N LEU A 90 -4.51 -3.30 5.78
CA LEU A 90 -3.20 -3.83 5.46
C LEU A 90 -3.38 -5.31 5.06
N LEU A 91 -3.02 -5.65 3.83
CA LEU A 91 -3.04 -7.03 3.34
C LEU A 91 -1.63 -7.59 3.35
N THR A 92 -1.45 -8.76 3.94
CA THR A 92 -0.20 -9.51 3.97
C THR A 92 -0.38 -10.80 3.17
N LEU A 93 0.17 -10.81 1.96
CA LEU A 93 0.19 -11.98 1.10
C LEU A 93 1.37 -12.87 1.51
N LYS A 94 1.12 -14.16 1.73
CA LYS A 94 2.13 -15.14 2.15
C LYS A 94 2.29 -16.22 1.09
N TYR A 95 3.51 -16.45 0.64
CA TYR A 95 3.87 -17.52 -0.29
C TYR A 95 5.31 -17.96 -0.07
N ASN A 96 5.52 -19.26 0.14
CA ASN A 96 6.85 -19.87 0.24
C ASN A 96 7.80 -19.13 1.21
N GLU A 97 7.35 -18.96 2.46
CA GLU A 97 8.06 -18.23 3.55
C GLU A 97 8.34 -16.75 3.29
N LYS A 98 7.86 -16.22 2.17
CA LYS A 98 7.94 -14.81 1.83
C LYS A 98 6.59 -14.13 2.03
N VAL A 99 6.68 -12.84 2.29
CA VAL A 99 5.54 -11.96 2.47
C VAL A 99 5.60 -10.78 1.51
N LYS A 100 4.42 -10.31 1.11
CA LYS A 100 4.23 -9.06 0.36
C LYS A 100 3.10 -8.27 1.01
N TYR A 101 3.35 -6.99 1.26
CA TYR A 101 2.37 -6.10 1.87
C TYR A 101 1.67 -5.27 0.81
N ILE A 102 0.37 -5.07 0.98
CA ILE A 102 -0.44 -4.24 0.10
C ILE A 102 -1.34 -3.34 0.97
N ILE A 103 -1.32 -2.04 0.68
CA ILE A 103 -2.22 -1.06 1.30
C ILE A 103 -2.94 -0.29 0.19
N ALA A 104 -4.27 -0.27 0.25
CA ALA A 104 -5.08 0.62 -0.56
C ALA A 104 -5.44 1.86 0.25
N VAL A 105 -4.99 3.04 -0.20
CA VAL A 105 -5.36 4.32 0.41
C VAL A 105 -6.78 4.65 -0.01
N LYS A 106 -7.70 4.60 0.95
CA LYS A 106 -9.14 4.81 0.75
C LYS A 106 -9.59 6.14 1.34
N ILE A 107 -10.45 6.84 0.62
CA ILE A 107 -11.37 7.83 1.18
C ILE A 107 -12.73 7.15 1.33
N ILE A 108 -13.30 7.27 2.53
CA ILE A 108 -14.56 6.62 2.90
C ILE A 108 -15.53 7.73 3.26
N ASP A 109 -16.58 7.87 2.45
CA ASP A 109 -17.65 8.84 2.64
C ASP A 109 -18.97 8.07 2.76
N ASP A 110 -19.48 7.96 3.98
CA ASP A 110 -20.55 7.04 4.38
C ASP A 110 -20.30 5.59 3.91
N GLU A 111 -20.99 5.16 2.85
CA GLU A 111 -20.85 3.82 2.25
C GLU A 111 -20.07 3.83 0.93
N LYS A 112 -19.59 5.00 0.48
CA LYS A 112 -18.84 5.14 -0.76
C LYS A 112 -17.34 5.08 -0.47
N ILE A 113 -16.70 4.02 -0.95
CA ILE A 113 -15.25 3.87 -0.91
C ILE A 113 -14.65 4.33 -2.24
N GLU A 114 -13.78 5.33 -2.17
CA GLU A 114 -12.88 5.70 -3.26
C GLU A 114 -11.46 5.21 -2.94
N ILE A 115 -10.88 4.37 -3.79
CA ILE A 115 -9.47 3.98 -3.69
C ILE A 115 -8.64 4.97 -4.49
N LEU A 116 -7.86 5.81 -3.80
CA LEU A 116 -6.99 6.79 -4.43
C LEU A 116 -5.80 6.11 -5.11
N ARG A 117 -5.16 5.17 -4.40
CA ARG A 117 -4.01 4.40 -4.90
C ARG A 117 -3.79 3.16 -4.04
N THR A 118 -3.26 2.12 -4.68
CA THR A 118 -2.72 0.94 -3.99
C THR A 118 -1.20 0.99 -4.02
N PHE A 119 -0.58 0.81 -2.85
CA PHE A 119 0.85 0.64 -2.67
C PHE A 119 1.15 -0.79 -2.29
N GLU A 120 2.31 -1.27 -2.73
CA GLU A 120 2.75 -2.63 -2.48
C GLU A 120 4.26 -2.69 -2.26
N SER A 121 4.70 -3.61 -1.41
CA SER A 121 6.12 -3.93 -1.26
C SER A 121 6.57 -4.95 -2.31
N ASP A 122 7.87 -5.19 -2.44
CA ASP A 122 8.37 -6.43 -3.04
C ASP A 122 8.12 -7.64 -2.13
N TRP A 123 8.29 -8.83 -2.68
CA TRP A 123 8.35 -10.07 -1.90
C TRP A 123 9.62 -10.09 -1.07
N GLN A 124 9.46 -10.25 0.25
CA GLN A 124 10.55 -10.16 1.22
C GLN A 124 10.37 -11.22 2.32
N GLU A 125 11.39 -11.40 3.16
CA GLU A 125 11.27 -12.20 4.37
C GLU A 125 10.37 -11.50 5.39
N GLU A 126 9.71 -12.27 6.27
CA GLU A 126 8.86 -11.70 7.31
C GLU A 126 9.71 -11.15 8.46
N GLU A 127 10.15 -9.90 8.33
CA GLU A 127 10.84 -9.20 9.43
C GLU A 127 9.84 -8.50 10.33
N LEU A 128 9.77 -8.87 11.62
CA LEU A 128 8.88 -8.22 12.58
C LEU A 128 9.59 -7.03 13.25
N GLU A 129 8.99 -5.85 13.13
CA GLU A 129 9.41 -4.64 13.83
C GLU A 129 8.32 -4.21 14.81
N ASP A 130 8.69 -3.55 15.91
CA ASP A 130 7.70 -3.07 16.86
C ASP A 130 6.80 -1.99 16.24
N MET A 131 5.54 -1.97 16.69
CA MET A 131 4.60 -0.93 16.29
C MET A 131 5.12 0.44 16.74
N PRO A 132 5.06 1.46 15.88
CA PRO A 132 5.47 2.79 16.28
C PRO A 132 4.57 3.32 17.38
N SER A 133 5.16 4.06 18.32
CA SER A 133 4.41 4.68 19.41
C SER A 133 3.53 5.81 18.86
N SER A 134 2.22 5.65 18.90
CA SER A 134 1.28 6.73 18.65
C SER A 134 -0.01 6.54 19.42
N VAL A 135 -0.66 7.66 19.76
CA VAL A 135 -1.99 7.67 20.36
C VAL A 135 -3.11 7.78 19.32
N LYS A 136 -2.80 7.91 18.03
CA LYS A 136 -3.80 8.03 16.94
C LYS A 136 -3.62 6.94 15.89
N LEU A 137 -4.73 6.30 15.50
CA LEU A 137 -4.73 5.28 14.45
C LEU A 137 -4.27 5.83 13.09
N GLU A 138 -4.60 7.09 12.78
CA GLU A 138 -4.17 7.72 11.53
C GLU A 138 -2.64 7.77 11.40
N ASN A 139 -1.94 8.10 12.48
CA ASN A 139 -0.48 8.17 12.49
C ASN A 139 0.14 6.79 12.27
N ILE A 140 -0.44 5.76 12.89
CA ILE A 140 -0.05 4.36 12.65
C ILE A 140 -0.22 4.01 11.18
N TYR A 141 -1.38 4.31 10.59
CA TYR A 141 -1.67 3.98 9.20
C TYR A 141 -0.76 4.73 8.21
N LYS A 142 -0.51 6.02 8.45
CA LYS A 142 0.45 6.83 7.67
C LYS A 142 1.84 6.22 7.70
N GLN A 143 2.28 5.71 8.84
CA GLN A 143 3.59 5.04 8.96
C GLN A 143 3.63 3.68 8.25
N MET A 144 2.53 2.92 8.28
CA MET A 144 2.43 1.70 7.48
C MET A 144 2.59 2.00 5.98
N ILE A 145 1.89 3.02 5.47
CA ILE A 145 2.02 3.45 4.06
C ILE A 145 3.45 3.92 3.76
N ALA A 146 4.02 4.76 4.63
CA ALA A 146 5.38 5.29 4.46
C ALA A 146 6.44 4.18 4.38
N LYS A 147 6.25 3.07 5.09
CA LYS A 147 7.14 1.90 4.97
C LYS A 147 7.06 1.22 3.59
N LEU A 148 5.88 1.20 2.97
CA LEU A 148 5.70 0.61 1.63
C LEU A 148 6.25 1.52 0.53
N THR A 149 6.10 2.84 0.68
CA THR A 149 6.53 3.81 -0.33
C THR A 149 7.96 4.30 -0.14
N LEU A 150 8.52 4.11 1.06
CA LEU A 150 9.82 4.64 1.51
C LEU A 150 9.86 6.17 1.69
N TYR A 151 8.70 6.83 1.70
CA TYR A 151 8.59 8.28 1.90
C TYR A 151 7.63 8.59 3.05
N PRO A 152 8.06 9.31 4.10
CA PRO A 152 7.17 9.73 5.17
C PRO A 152 6.13 10.74 4.66
N PHE A 153 5.02 10.85 5.39
CA PHE A 153 4.10 11.97 5.22
C PHE A 153 4.76 13.25 5.70
N ARG A 154 4.51 14.36 5.00
CA ARG A 154 4.88 15.70 5.47
C ARG A 154 3.95 16.15 6.60
N ILE A 155 4.38 17.20 7.30
CA ILE A 155 3.54 17.87 8.31
C ILE A 155 2.24 18.33 7.62
N ASP A 156 1.11 18.00 8.25
CA ASP A 156 -0.25 18.30 7.78
C ASP A 156 -0.62 17.77 6.40
N GLU A 157 0.16 16.82 5.85
CA GLU A 157 -0.16 16.17 4.59
C GLU A 157 -1.31 15.17 4.77
N ASP A 158 -2.38 15.38 4.01
CA ASP A 158 -3.49 14.44 3.94
C ASP A 158 -3.20 13.25 3.00
N PHE A 159 -4.06 12.23 3.03
CA PHE A 159 -3.89 11.03 2.20
C PHE A 159 -3.89 11.32 0.69
N LYS A 160 -4.67 12.30 0.23
CA LYS A 160 -4.78 12.64 -1.18
C LYS A 160 -3.53 13.38 -1.66
N GLN A 161 -3.11 14.40 -0.93
CA GLN A 161 -1.86 15.13 -1.17
C GLN A 161 -0.67 14.18 -1.20
N TYR A 162 -0.61 13.23 -0.26
CA TYR A 162 0.41 12.20 -0.24
C TYR A 162 0.39 11.32 -1.49
N VAL A 163 -0.78 10.82 -1.90
CA VAL A 163 -0.93 10.01 -3.11
C VAL A 163 -0.54 10.78 -4.38
N ASP A 164 -0.91 12.06 -4.46
CA ASP A 164 -0.54 12.94 -5.57
C ASP A 164 0.98 13.14 -5.62
N ARG A 165 1.64 13.35 -4.47
CA ARG A 165 3.10 13.44 -4.36
C ARG A 165 3.79 12.14 -4.76
N MET A 166 3.32 10.98 -4.28
CA MET A 166 3.87 9.68 -4.69
C MET A 166 3.73 9.44 -6.20
N SER A 167 2.63 9.91 -6.79
CA SER A 167 2.42 9.85 -8.24
C SER A 167 3.37 10.77 -9.00
N ALA A 168 3.63 11.98 -8.48
CA ALA A 168 4.60 12.91 -9.01
C ALA A 168 6.03 12.34 -8.95
N ILE A 169 6.44 11.75 -7.82
CA ILE A 169 7.74 11.06 -7.66
C ILE A 169 7.90 9.97 -8.73
N LYS A 170 6.91 9.08 -8.87
CA LYS A 170 6.95 8.00 -9.86
C LYS A 170 7.10 8.55 -11.28
N LYS A 171 6.34 9.59 -11.63
CA LYS A 171 6.40 10.22 -12.95
C LYS A 171 7.77 10.86 -13.21
N GLN A 172 8.30 11.60 -12.23
CA GLN A 172 9.59 12.28 -12.35
C GLN A 172 10.73 11.28 -12.50
N LYS A 173 10.75 10.19 -11.71
CA LYS A 173 11.73 9.10 -11.86
C LYS A 173 11.69 8.48 -13.26
N SER A 174 10.48 8.19 -13.76
CA SER A 174 10.32 7.63 -15.11
C SER A 174 10.80 8.56 -16.22
N GLU A 175 10.56 9.88 -16.11
CA GLU A 175 11.05 10.84 -17.11
C GLU A 175 12.57 10.99 -17.01
N ILE A 176 13.16 11.01 -15.81
CA ILE A 176 14.62 11.01 -15.62
C ILE A 176 15.25 9.77 -16.27
N GLU A 177 14.68 8.58 -16.08
CA GLU A 177 15.17 7.35 -16.72
C GLU A 177 15.11 7.43 -18.25
N LYS A 178 14.00 7.94 -18.79
CA LYS A 178 13.81 8.13 -20.23
C LYS A 178 14.83 9.12 -20.80
N GLN A 179 14.99 10.28 -20.18
CA GLN A 179 15.96 11.29 -20.59
C GLN A 179 17.40 10.78 -20.47
N THR A 180 17.71 10.03 -19.42
CA THR A 180 19.03 9.39 -19.23
C THR A 180 19.33 8.42 -20.37
N LYS A 181 18.35 7.62 -20.81
CA LYS A 181 18.51 6.72 -21.97
C LYS A 181 18.78 7.52 -23.26
N ILE A 182 18.06 8.61 -23.48
CA ILE A 182 18.25 9.49 -24.65
C ILE A 182 19.66 10.10 -24.62
N MET A 183 20.07 10.68 -23.49
CA MET A 183 21.41 11.25 -23.29
C MET A 183 22.53 10.24 -23.53
N ASN A 184 22.36 8.99 -23.11
CA ASN A 184 23.35 7.93 -23.29
C ASN A 184 23.49 7.49 -24.77
N ALA A 185 22.41 7.57 -25.55
CA ALA A 185 22.41 7.26 -26.97
C ALA A 185 22.92 8.43 -27.85
N GLU A 186 22.93 9.65 -27.32
CA GLU A 186 23.38 10.85 -28.04
C GLU A 186 24.91 10.85 -28.25
N LYS A 187 25.31 11.17 -29.49
CA LYS A 187 26.72 11.24 -29.93
C LYS A 187 27.28 12.65 -29.92
N GLN A 188 26.43 13.66 -30.14
CA GLN A 188 26.84 15.07 -30.20
C GLN A 188 27.09 15.62 -28.78
N PRO A 189 28.33 16.03 -28.44
CA PRO A 189 28.68 16.46 -27.08
C PRO A 189 27.83 17.64 -26.58
N ASN A 190 27.51 18.59 -27.46
CA ASN A 190 26.73 19.77 -27.10
C ASN A 190 25.29 19.44 -26.70
N ILE A 191 24.64 18.48 -27.39
CA ILE A 191 23.28 18.02 -27.07
C ILE A 191 23.32 17.20 -25.77
N LYS A 192 24.31 16.30 -25.65
CA LYS A 192 24.51 15.50 -24.46
C LYS A 192 24.70 16.36 -23.19
N MET A 193 25.45 17.46 -23.31
CA MET A 193 25.63 18.40 -22.21
C MET A 193 24.30 19.06 -21.79
N LYS A 194 23.49 19.52 -22.74
CA LYS A 194 22.17 20.11 -22.45
C LYS A 194 21.24 19.11 -21.74
N LEU A 195 21.13 17.89 -22.27
CA LEU A 195 20.34 16.82 -21.65
C LEU A 195 20.81 16.49 -20.23
N ASN A 196 22.12 16.49 -19.99
CA ASN A 196 22.67 16.27 -18.66
C ASN A 196 22.26 17.38 -17.68
N ASP A 197 22.23 18.64 -18.12
CA ASP A 197 21.81 19.76 -17.26
C ASP A 197 20.31 19.74 -16.97
N GLU A 198 19.48 19.36 -17.96
CA GLU A 198 18.05 19.09 -17.75
C GLU A 198 17.83 17.95 -16.74
N ILE A 199 18.54 16.83 -16.88
CA ILE A 199 18.46 15.69 -15.95
C ILE A 199 18.87 16.11 -14.53
N LYS A 200 19.92 16.95 -14.38
CA LYS A 200 20.31 17.47 -13.05
C LYS A 200 19.20 18.31 -12.43
N GLN A 201 18.54 19.16 -13.22
CA GLN A 201 17.43 19.98 -12.73
C GLN A 201 16.25 19.11 -12.30
N MET A 202 15.87 18.13 -13.13
CA MET A 202 14.82 17.18 -12.79
C MET A 202 15.13 16.37 -11.52
N LYS A 203 16.41 16.02 -11.29
CA LYS A 203 16.84 15.34 -10.06
C LYS A 203 16.72 16.22 -8.82
N LYS A 204 16.94 17.53 -8.92
CA LYS A 204 16.70 18.47 -7.81
C LYS A 204 15.22 18.56 -7.47
N GLU A 205 14.36 18.70 -8.48
CA GLU A 205 12.91 18.70 -8.31
C GLU A 205 12.41 17.38 -7.70
N LEU A 206 13.01 16.24 -8.10
CA LEU A 206 12.73 14.96 -7.48
C LEU A 206 13.08 14.97 -5.99
N GLN A 207 14.26 15.46 -5.61
CA GLN A 207 14.67 15.57 -4.21
C GLN A 207 13.68 16.41 -3.39
N GLU A 208 13.18 17.51 -3.95
CA GLU A 208 12.16 18.34 -3.29
C GLU A 208 10.82 17.59 -3.07
N LEU A 209 10.49 16.59 -3.88
CA LEU A 209 9.30 15.74 -3.70
C LEU A 209 9.53 14.60 -2.69
N GLU A 210 10.77 14.13 -2.58
CA GLU A 210 11.16 13.00 -1.72
C GLU A 210 11.29 13.39 -0.23
N VAL A 211 11.53 14.68 0.05
CA VAL A 211 11.61 15.24 1.42
C VAL A 211 10.23 15.51 2.02
#